data_AF-A0AAP0DUL9-F1
#
_entry.id   AF-A0AAP0DUL9-F1
#
_cell.length_a   1.000
_cell.length_b   1.000
_cell.length_c   1.000
_cell.angle_alpha   90.00
_cell.angle_beta   90.00
_cell.angle_gamma   90.00
#
_symmetry.space_group_name_H-M   'P 1'
#
loop_
_entity.id
_entity.type
_entity.pdbx_description
1 polymer ?
#
loop_
_entity_poly.entity_id
_entity_poly.type
_entity_poly.pdbx_seq_one_letter_code
_entity_poly.pdbx_strand_id
1 'polypeptide(L)'
;MASSTERENFIYVAKIAEQAERYDEMVDAMKKVAKLDVELTVEERNLLSVGYKNVVGSRRASWRILSSIEQKEESRGNEVNVKRIKEYRQKVETELSDICSDIMVVIDEHLIPSSSAGESTVFYYKMKGDYYRYLAEFKAGNDKKEAADQSLKAYQLASTTAEADLSPTHPIRLGLALNFSVFYYEIMNSPERACHLAKQAFDEAISELDSLSEESYKDSTLIMQLLRDNLTLWTSDIPEDGEDQKMEITKSGAEDAEDSTKYNLHWTSTVDCDTGDILNSLSIFKWPSSTDCLRKLVHQRNIQDLLQELKKNSDWIMGTSRALESTFSGRVFSGACCKSNGCNFQSLEKVPGHQ
;
A
#
# COMPACT_ATOMS: atom_id res chain seq x y z
N MET A 1 -34.13 17.72 -11.29
CA MET A 1 -33.72 18.99 -10.65
C MET A 1 -33.26 18.77 -9.21
N ALA A 2 -34.11 18.31 -8.27
CA ALA A 2 -33.70 18.06 -6.87
C ALA A 2 -32.52 17.07 -6.72
N SER A 3 -32.57 15.93 -7.41
CA SER A 3 -31.50 14.90 -7.37
C SER A 3 -30.12 15.38 -7.86
N SER A 4 -30.06 16.34 -8.80
CA SER A 4 -28.79 16.93 -9.26
C SER A 4 -28.15 17.81 -8.19
N THR A 5 -28.96 18.65 -7.56
CA THR A 5 -28.52 19.53 -6.47
C THR A 5 -28.11 18.74 -5.24
N GLU A 6 -28.79 17.64 -4.93
CA GLU A 6 -28.41 16.73 -3.84
C GLU A 6 -27.08 16.03 -4.11
N ARG A 7 -26.86 15.54 -5.34
CA ARG A 7 -25.58 14.94 -5.76
C ARG A 7 -24.42 15.92 -5.59
N GLU A 8 -24.57 17.14 -6.13
CA GLU A 8 -23.57 18.20 -6.04
C GLU A 8 -23.23 18.56 -4.59
N ASN A 9 -24.24 18.63 -3.71
CA ASN A 9 -24.02 18.89 -2.29
C ASN A 9 -23.22 17.77 -1.61
N PHE A 10 -23.50 16.50 -1.89
CA PHE A 10 -22.75 15.39 -1.31
C PHE A 10 -21.30 15.36 -1.81
N ILE A 11 -21.05 15.63 -3.09
CA ILE A 11 -19.70 15.72 -3.65
C ILE A 11 -18.92 16.87 -3.01
N TYR A 12 -19.56 18.03 -2.84
CA TYR A 12 -18.94 19.17 -2.17
C TYR A 12 -18.53 18.83 -0.74
N VAL A 13 -19.40 18.15 0.01
CA VAL A 13 -19.08 17.67 1.36
C VAL A 13 -17.92 16.67 1.33
N ALA A 14 -17.90 15.72 0.39
CA ALA A 14 -16.81 14.76 0.25
C ALA A 14 -15.46 15.44 -0.01
N LYS A 15 -15.42 16.47 -0.87
CA LYS A 15 -14.22 17.26 -1.16
C LYS A 15 -13.72 18.06 0.05
N ILE A 16 -14.63 18.63 0.85
CA ILE A 16 -14.23 19.29 2.10
C ILE A 16 -13.71 18.28 3.11
N ALA A 17 -14.38 17.12 3.23
CA ALA A 17 -13.97 16.06 4.14
C ALA A 17 -12.58 15.53 3.78
N GLU A 18 -12.27 15.36 2.49
CA GLU A 18 -10.93 15.02 1.99
C GLU A 18 -9.89 16.05 2.43
N GLN A 19 -10.13 17.35 2.19
CA GLN A 19 -9.21 18.43 2.60
C GLN A 19 -9.02 18.52 4.11
N ALA A 20 -10.00 18.08 4.89
CA ALA A 20 -9.94 18.01 6.34
C ALA A 20 -9.43 16.67 6.88
N GLU A 21 -9.02 15.74 6.00
CA GLU A 21 -8.58 14.38 6.33
C GLU A 21 -9.61 13.58 7.15
N ARG A 22 -10.89 13.91 6.95
CA ARG A 22 -12.06 13.31 7.59
C ARG A 22 -12.67 12.21 6.71
N TYR A 23 -11.91 11.13 6.53
CA TYR A 23 -12.23 10.10 5.55
C TYR A 23 -13.49 9.28 5.87
N ASP A 24 -13.84 9.10 7.15
CA ASP A 24 -15.10 8.45 7.53
C ASP A 24 -16.31 9.26 7.02
N GLU A 25 -16.30 10.60 7.19
CA GLU A 25 -17.35 11.47 6.65
C GLU A 25 -17.33 11.56 5.11
N MET A 26 -16.14 11.48 4.51
CA MET A 26 -15.98 11.42 3.05
C MET A 26 -16.66 10.17 2.48
N VAL A 27 -16.46 9.00 3.11
CA VAL A 27 -17.13 7.75 2.76
C VAL A 27 -18.64 7.89 2.88
N ASP A 28 -19.14 8.43 3.99
CA ASP A 28 -20.59 8.63 4.19
C ASP A 28 -21.23 9.52 3.11
N ALA A 29 -20.54 10.57 2.69
CA ALA A 29 -21.00 11.44 1.60
C ALA A 29 -21.01 10.70 0.25
N MET A 30 -19.91 10.01 -0.08
CA MET A 30 -19.78 9.30 -1.36
C MET A 30 -20.72 8.09 -1.47
N LYS A 31 -21.08 7.44 -0.36
CA LYS A 31 -22.13 6.43 -0.31
C LYS A 31 -23.49 6.99 -0.72
N LYS A 32 -23.82 8.21 -0.29
CA LYS A 32 -25.06 8.87 -0.69
C LYS A 32 -25.07 9.20 -2.18
N VAL A 33 -23.92 9.55 -2.75
CA VAL A 33 -23.75 9.73 -4.21
C VAL A 33 -23.97 8.41 -4.95
N ALA A 34 -23.34 7.32 -4.50
CA ALA A 34 -23.48 5.99 -5.10
C ALA A 34 -24.94 5.51 -5.11
N LYS A 35 -25.67 5.73 -4.01
CA LYS A 35 -27.09 5.36 -3.84
C LYS A 35 -28.08 6.13 -4.72
N LEU A 36 -27.61 7.08 -5.53
CA LEU A 36 -28.44 7.74 -6.54
C LEU A 36 -28.59 6.88 -7.81
N ASP A 37 -27.91 5.73 -7.90
CA ASP A 37 -27.97 4.76 -9.01
C ASP A 37 -27.72 5.41 -10.39
N VAL A 38 -26.80 6.38 -10.39
CA VAL A 38 -26.33 7.08 -11.58
C VAL A 38 -24.82 6.94 -11.64
N GLU A 39 -24.33 6.55 -12.81
CA GLU A 39 -22.91 6.30 -13.07
C GLU A 39 -22.02 7.40 -12.48
N LEU A 40 -20.96 6.99 -11.78
CA LEU A 40 -19.97 7.91 -11.25
C LEU A 40 -19.01 8.35 -12.36
N THR A 41 -18.80 9.65 -12.46
CA THR A 41 -17.70 10.25 -13.21
C THR A 41 -16.36 9.77 -12.65
N VAL A 42 -15.30 9.94 -13.43
CA VAL A 42 -13.93 9.57 -13.02
C VAL A 42 -13.55 10.26 -11.70
N GLU A 43 -13.88 11.55 -11.54
CA GLU A 43 -13.60 12.30 -10.31
C GLU A 43 -14.36 11.74 -9.09
N GLU A 44 -15.66 11.46 -9.24
CA GLU A 44 -16.46 10.90 -8.15
C GLU A 44 -16.02 9.48 -7.77
N ARG A 45 -15.66 8.65 -8.77
CA ARG A 45 -15.12 7.30 -8.54
C ARG A 45 -13.81 7.36 -7.76
N ASN A 46 -12.97 8.32 -8.10
CA ASN A 46 -11.71 8.59 -7.41
C ASN A 46 -11.95 9.03 -5.96
N LEU A 47 -12.88 9.96 -5.70
CA LEU A 47 -13.25 10.38 -4.34
C LEU A 47 -13.74 9.20 -3.50
N LEU A 48 -14.62 8.35 -4.03
CA LEU A 48 -15.09 7.15 -3.34
C LEU A 48 -13.92 6.24 -2.95
N SER A 49 -13.01 6.00 -3.90
CA SER A 49 -11.83 5.15 -3.69
C SER A 49 -10.89 5.70 -2.63
N VAL A 50 -10.59 7.00 -2.69
CA VAL A 50 -9.74 7.69 -1.70
C VAL A 50 -10.34 7.61 -0.30
N GLY A 51 -11.64 7.85 -0.17
CA GLY A 51 -12.34 7.77 1.12
C GLY A 51 -12.18 6.39 1.76
N TYR A 52 -12.65 5.34 1.07
CA TYR A 52 -12.59 4.00 1.62
C TYR A 52 -11.16 3.49 1.83
N LYS A 53 -10.21 3.83 0.93
CA LYS A 53 -8.78 3.47 1.05
C LYS A 53 -8.18 3.99 2.35
N ASN A 54 -8.40 5.25 2.68
CA ASN A 54 -7.84 5.85 3.89
C ASN A 54 -8.49 5.28 5.16
N VAL A 55 -9.81 5.06 5.13
CA VAL A 55 -10.53 4.43 6.23
C VAL A 55 -10.00 3.01 6.47
N VAL A 56 -9.93 2.15 5.45
CA VAL A 56 -9.44 0.76 5.62
C VAL A 56 -7.93 0.72 5.92
N GLY A 57 -7.13 1.58 5.31
CA GLY A 57 -5.67 1.62 5.50
C GLY A 57 -5.27 1.90 6.94
N SER A 58 -5.92 2.88 7.59
CA SER A 58 -5.68 3.18 9.01
C SER A 58 -5.99 1.99 9.94
N ARG A 59 -7.06 1.22 9.67
CA ARG A 59 -7.40 0.04 10.46
C ARG A 59 -6.49 -1.15 10.14
N ARG A 60 -6.06 -1.35 8.89
CA ARG A 60 -5.06 -2.37 8.51
C ARG A 60 -3.73 -2.13 9.20
N ALA A 61 -3.23 -0.88 9.20
CA ALA A 61 -2.01 -0.52 9.92
C ALA A 61 -2.13 -0.80 11.43
N SER A 62 -3.25 -0.42 12.03
CA SER A 62 -3.54 -0.71 13.44
C SER A 62 -3.54 -2.21 13.73
N TRP A 63 -4.18 -3.01 12.87
CA TRP A 63 -4.22 -4.46 12.99
C TRP A 63 -2.84 -5.11 12.90
N ARG A 64 -1.99 -4.69 11.96
CA ARG A 64 -0.61 -5.19 11.82
C ARG A 64 0.22 -4.90 13.08
N ILE A 65 0.11 -3.68 13.62
CA ILE A 65 0.79 -3.29 14.87
C ILE A 65 0.33 -4.18 16.03
N LEU A 66 -0.98 -4.34 16.21
CA LEU A 66 -1.54 -5.17 17.28
C LEU A 66 -1.12 -6.63 17.16
N SER A 67 -1.12 -7.18 15.95
CA SER A 67 -0.66 -8.55 15.67
C SER A 67 0.81 -8.73 16.03
N SER A 68 1.68 -7.75 15.69
CA SER A 68 3.09 -7.78 16.06
C SER A 68 3.31 -7.70 17.58
N ILE A 69 2.53 -6.85 18.27
CA ILE A 69 2.61 -6.73 19.73
C ILE A 69 2.12 -8.02 20.41
N GLU A 70 1.05 -8.64 19.91
CA GLU A 70 0.54 -9.93 20.42
C GLU A 70 1.62 -11.01 20.36
N GLN A 71 2.26 -11.19 19.20
CA GLN A 71 3.35 -12.16 19.01
C GLN A 71 4.53 -11.90 19.94
N LYS A 72 4.91 -10.63 20.14
CA LYS A 72 6.01 -10.25 21.06
C LYS A 72 5.67 -10.54 22.51
N GLU A 73 4.43 -10.31 22.95
CA GLU A 73 4.02 -10.63 24.32
C GLU A 73 3.82 -12.13 24.53
N GLU A 74 3.40 -12.86 23.50
CA GLU A 74 3.28 -14.32 23.52
C GLU A 74 4.64 -14.99 23.71
N SER A 75 5.68 -14.54 22.98
CA SER A 75 7.06 -15.04 23.18
C SER A 75 7.67 -14.73 24.55
N ARG A 76 7.10 -13.77 25.31
CA ARG A 76 7.48 -13.46 26.69
C ARG A 76 6.72 -14.27 27.74
N GLY A 77 5.69 -15.04 27.33
CA GLY A 77 4.84 -15.80 28.24
C GLY A 77 3.85 -14.96 29.04
N ASN A 78 3.57 -13.72 28.62
CA ASN A 78 2.66 -12.81 29.34
C ASN A 78 1.19 -13.08 28.98
N GLU A 79 0.65 -14.25 29.35
CA GLU A 79 -0.68 -14.72 28.93
C GLU A 79 -1.82 -13.72 29.16
N VAL A 80 -1.79 -12.98 30.28
CA VAL A 80 -2.81 -11.97 30.61
C VAL A 80 -2.78 -10.80 29.62
N ASN A 81 -1.59 -10.32 29.24
CA ASN A 81 -1.45 -9.24 28.28
C ASN A 81 -1.81 -9.71 26.87
N VAL A 82 -1.38 -10.92 26.49
CA VAL A 82 -1.75 -11.55 25.21
C VAL A 82 -3.27 -11.58 25.05
N LYS A 83 -4.00 -12.01 26.09
CA LYS A 83 -5.46 -12.02 26.06
C LYS A 83 -6.05 -10.63 25.82
N ARG A 84 -5.56 -9.60 26.52
CA ARG A 84 -6.02 -8.21 26.36
C ARG A 84 -5.74 -7.65 24.96
N ILE A 85 -4.55 -7.93 24.42
CA ILE A 85 -4.17 -7.49 23.07
C ILE A 85 -5.04 -8.19 22.03
N LYS A 86 -5.28 -9.49 22.20
CA LYS A 86 -6.13 -10.27 21.31
C LYS A 86 -7.57 -9.76 21.28
N GLU A 87 -8.16 -9.44 22.44
CA GLU A 87 -9.50 -8.82 22.51
C GLU A 87 -9.53 -7.48 21.75
N TYR A 88 -8.48 -6.66 21.87
CA TYR A 88 -8.42 -5.39 21.16
C TYR A 88 -8.20 -5.57 19.65
N ARG A 89 -7.35 -6.51 19.23
CA ARG A 89 -7.16 -6.87 17.82
C ARG A 89 -8.47 -7.34 17.19
N GLN A 90 -9.24 -8.18 17.87
CA GLN A 90 -10.54 -8.65 17.39
C GLN A 90 -11.56 -7.52 17.17
N LYS A 91 -11.50 -6.47 17.99
CA LYS A 91 -12.30 -5.27 17.76
C LYS A 91 -11.92 -4.59 16.44
N VAL A 92 -10.64 -4.41 16.18
CA VAL A 92 -10.14 -3.83 14.90
C VAL A 92 -10.48 -4.73 13.71
N GLU A 93 -10.41 -6.05 13.86
CA GLU A 93 -10.83 -7.01 12.82
C GLU A 93 -12.32 -6.92 12.50
N THR A 94 -13.15 -6.63 13.50
CA THR A 94 -14.58 -6.38 13.30
C THR A 94 -14.79 -5.08 12.52
N GLU A 95 -14.14 -3.99 12.93
CA GLU A 95 -14.18 -2.71 12.20
C GLU A 95 -13.72 -2.86 10.74
N LEU A 96 -12.63 -3.61 10.49
CA LEU A 96 -12.16 -3.94 9.14
C LEU A 96 -13.18 -4.74 8.35
N SER A 97 -13.80 -5.75 8.97
CA SER A 97 -14.82 -6.59 8.34
C SER A 97 -16.03 -5.76 7.94
N ASP A 98 -16.45 -4.83 8.80
CA ASP A 98 -17.59 -3.94 8.56
C ASP A 98 -17.30 -2.97 7.41
N ILE A 99 -16.11 -2.36 7.37
CA ILE A 99 -15.69 -1.46 6.27
C ILE A 99 -15.68 -2.22 4.94
N CYS A 100 -15.09 -3.43 4.91
CA CYS A 100 -15.03 -4.23 3.69
C CYS A 100 -16.42 -4.68 3.22
N SER A 101 -17.28 -5.11 4.15
CA SER A 101 -18.65 -5.52 3.82
C SER A 101 -19.48 -4.36 3.29
N ASP A 102 -19.30 -3.16 3.87
CA ASP A 102 -20.00 -1.96 3.44
C ASP A 102 -19.69 -1.57 1.99
N ILE A 103 -18.40 -1.53 1.60
CA ILE A 103 -18.05 -1.25 0.20
C ILE A 103 -18.46 -2.38 -0.74
N MET A 104 -18.49 -3.65 -0.31
CA MET A 104 -19.01 -4.74 -1.14
C MET A 104 -20.48 -4.51 -1.49
N VAL A 105 -21.31 -4.13 -0.52
CA VAL A 105 -22.71 -3.80 -0.73
C VAL A 105 -22.86 -2.63 -1.70
N VAL A 106 -22.07 -1.57 -1.51
CA VAL A 106 -22.11 -0.40 -2.40
C VAL A 106 -21.72 -0.76 -3.84
N ILE A 107 -20.69 -1.59 -4.01
CA ILE A 107 -20.24 -2.05 -5.34
C ILE A 107 -21.32 -2.89 -6.02
N ASP A 108 -21.86 -3.89 -5.31
CA ASP A 108 -22.75 -4.89 -5.90
C ASP A 108 -24.17 -4.36 -6.13
N GLU A 109 -24.69 -3.52 -5.24
CA GLU A 109 -26.07 -3.01 -5.35
C GLU A 109 -26.17 -1.74 -6.19
N HIS A 110 -25.14 -0.88 -6.20
CA HIS A 110 -25.25 0.47 -6.79
C HIS A 110 -24.25 0.72 -7.92
N LEU A 111 -22.96 0.39 -7.75
CA LEU A 111 -21.92 0.84 -8.68
C LEU A 111 -21.82 -0.02 -9.94
N ILE A 112 -21.74 -1.34 -9.81
CA ILE A 112 -21.68 -2.25 -10.96
C ILE A 112 -22.98 -2.17 -11.79
N PRO A 113 -24.19 -2.23 -11.19
CA PRO A 113 -25.43 -2.13 -11.95
C PRO A 113 -25.62 -0.80 -12.69
N SER A 114 -25.07 0.29 -12.14
CA SER A 114 -25.16 1.62 -12.75
C SER A 114 -23.99 1.96 -13.68
N SER A 115 -23.01 1.07 -13.82
CA SER A 115 -21.81 1.31 -14.64
C SER A 115 -22.01 0.89 -16.09
N SER A 116 -21.45 1.68 -17.01
CA SER A 116 -21.27 1.27 -18.40
C SER A 116 -20.11 0.25 -18.52
N ALA A 117 -20.14 -0.59 -19.54
CA ALA A 117 -19.06 -1.53 -19.81
C ALA A 117 -17.74 -0.78 -20.12
N GLY A 118 -16.60 -1.37 -19.75
CA GLY A 118 -15.27 -0.81 -19.96
C GLY A 118 -14.58 -0.40 -18.65
N GLU A 119 -14.05 0.83 -18.63
CA GLU A 119 -13.13 1.30 -17.59
C GLU A 119 -13.74 1.29 -16.16
N SER A 120 -14.99 1.73 -16.02
CA SER A 120 -15.70 1.74 -14.74
C SER A 120 -15.89 0.33 -14.17
N THR A 121 -16.25 -0.61 -15.04
CA THR A 121 -16.41 -2.03 -14.68
C THR A 121 -15.09 -2.62 -14.17
N VAL A 122 -13.98 -2.41 -14.88
CA VAL A 122 -12.65 -2.87 -14.45
C VAL A 122 -12.28 -2.27 -13.09
N PHE A 123 -12.54 -0.98 -12.90
CA PHE A 123 -12.25 -0.29 -11.64
C PHE A 123 -13.00 -0.90 -10.46
N TYR A 124 -14.31 -1.15 -10.60
CA TYR A 124 -15.12 -1.69 -9.51
C TYR A 124 -14.79 -3.14 -9.20
N TYR A 125 -14.51 -3.99 -10.20
CA TYR A 125 -14.07 -5.36 -9.94
C TYR A 125 -12.66 -5.43 -9.34
N LYS A 126 -11.76 -4.54 -9.76
CA LYS A 126 -10.45 -4.37 -9.10
C LYS A 126 -10.63 -4.02 -7.63
N MET A 127 -11.47 -3.01 -7.35
CA MET A 127 -11.77 -2.59 -5.98
C MET A 127 -12.39 -3.74 -5.18
N LYS A 128 -13.33 -4.49 -5.77
CA LYS A 128 -13.92 -5.69 -5.16
C LYS A 128 -12.84 -6.72 -4.76
N GLY A 129 -11.90 -7.00 -5.67
CA GLY A 129 -10.74 -7.85 -5.39
C GLY A 129 -9.88 -7.33 -4.25
N ASP A 130 -9.58 -6.02 -4.23
CA ASP A 130 -8.77 -5.38 -3.18
C ASP A 130 -9.37 -5.56 -1.78
N TYR A 131 -10.68 -5.36 -1.60
CA TYR A 131 -11.32 -5.50 -0.29
C TYR A 131 -11.50 -6.96 0.14
N TYR A 132 -11.76 -7.89 -0.78
CA TYR A 132 -11.73 -9.31 -0.44
C TYR A 132 -10.31 -9.78 -0.06
N ARG A 133 -9.29 -9.25 -0.72
CA ARG A 133 -7.89 -9.47 -0.33
C ARG A 133 -7.65 -8.96 1.09
N TYR A 134 -8.09 -7.76 1.45
CA TYR A 134 -7.97 -7.24 2.82
C TYR A 134 -8.66 -8.15 3.86
N LEU A 135 -9.83 -8.71 3.54
CA LEU A 135 -10.47 -9.72 4.40
C LEU A 135 -9.60 -10.97 4.55
N ALA A 136 -9.00 -11.46 3.46
CA ALA A 136 -8.17 -12.67 3.48
C ALA A 136 -6.85 -12.52 4.27
N GLU A 137 -6.40 -11.29 4.54
CA GLU A 137 -5.18 -11.01 5.33
C GLU A 137 -5.32 -11.47 6.79
N PHE A 138 -6.47 -11.24 7.42
CA PHE A 138 -6.66 -11.47 8.85
C PHE A 138 -7.68 -12.56 9.19
N LYS A 139 -8.54 -12.97 8.26
CA LYS A 139 -9.45 -14.10 8.47
C LYS A 139 -8.67 -15.42 8.57
N ALA A 140 -9.30 -16.44 9.14
CA ALA A 140 -8.72 -17.77 9.30
C ALA A 140 -9.67 -18.88 8.84
N GLY A 141 -9.13 -20.07 8.58
CA GLY A 141 -9.92 -21.24 8.21
C GLY A 141 -10.74 -21.05 6.92
N ASN A 142 -12.01 -21.43 6.96
CA ASN A 142 -12.90 -21.35 5.80
C ASN A 142 -13.16 -19.91 5.35
N ASP A 143 -13.29 -18.96 6.27
CA ASP A 143 -13.53 -17.55 5.95
C ASP A 143 -12.38 -16.95 5.14
N LYS A 144 -11.13 -17.31 5.45
CA LYS A 144 -9.96 -16.89 4.67
C LYS A 144 -10.02 -17.45 3.25
N LYS A 145 -10.36 -18.73 3.12
CA LYS A 145 -10.46 -19.40 1.82
C LYS A 145 -11.56 -18.77 0.97
N GLU A 146 -12.73 -18.52 1.55
CA GLU A 146 -13.83 -17.87 0.85
C GLU A 146 -13.46 -16.46 0.40
N ALA A 147 -12.86 -15.64 1.28
CA ALA A 147 -12.39 -14.31 0.92
C ALA A 147 -11.34 -14.36 -0.21
N ALA A 148 -10.38 -15.29 -0.14
CA ALA A 148 -9.39 -15.47 -1.20
C ALA A 148 -10.02 -15.90 -2.55
N ASP A 149 -10.98 -16.83 -2.51
CA ASP A 149 -11.70 -17.28 -3.72
C ASP A 149 -12.52 -16.15 -4.35
N GLN A 150 -13.18 -15.31 -3.54
CA GLN A 150 -13.92 -14.14 -4.04
C GLN A 150 -12.98 -13.07 -4.60
N SER A 151 -11.85 -12.81 -3.93
CA SER A 151 -10.80 -11.92 -4.42
C SER A 151 -10.28 -12.37 -5.78
N LEU A 152 -9.95 -13.66 -5.92
CA LEU A 152 -9.47 -14.24 -7.17
C LEU A 152 -10.48 -14.08 -8.31
N LYS A 153 -11.77 -14.39 -8.06
CA LYS A 153 -12.84 -14.23 -9.06
C LYS A 153 -12.98 -12.78 -9.52
N ALA A 154 -12.96 -11.83 -8.58
CA ALA A 154 -13.09 -10.41 -8.88
C ALA A 154 -11.91 -9.90 -9.71
N TYR A 155 -10.67 -10.25 -9.33
CA TYR A 155 -9.49 -9.88 -10.12
C TYR A 155 -9.47 -10.53 -11.50
N GLN A 156 -9.85 -11.80 -11.63
CA GLN A 156 -9.93 -12.47 -12.93
C GLN A 156 -10.93 -11.77 -13.87
N LEU A 157 -12.12 -11.44 -13.36
CA LEU A 157 -13.13 -10.73 -14.15
C LEU A 157 -12.65 -9.33 -14.54
N ALA A 158 -11.99 -8.61 -13.63
CA ALA A 158 -11.36 -7.34 -13.94
C ALA A 158 -10.27 -7.48 -15.03
N SER A 159 -9.43 -8.52 -14.95
CA SER A 159 -8.33 -8.75 -15.90
C SER A 159 -8.85 -9.06 -17.29
N THR A 160 -9.82 -9.97 -17.42
CA THR A 160 -10.44 -10.28 -18.71
C THR A 160 -11.09 -9.05 -19.35
N THR A 161 -11.78 -8.23 -18.56
CA THR A 161 -12.40 -6.99 -19.07
C THR A 161 -11.33 -5.97 -19.46
N ALA A 162 -10.27 -5.81 -18.65
CA ALA A 162 -9.17 -4.88 -18.93
C ALA A 162 -8.38 -5.27 -20.19
N GLU A 163 -8.17 -6.57 -20.44
CA GLU A 163 -7.49 -7.07 -21.63
C GLU A 163 -8.27 -6.78 -22.92
N ALA A 164 -9.61 -6.78 -22.85
CA ALA A 164 -10.48 -6.49 -23.98
C ALA A 164 -10.60 -4.98 -24.27
N ASP A 165 -10.69 -4.16 -23.22
CA ASP A 165 -11.14 -2.77 -23.34
C ASP A 165 -10.04 -1.72 -23.10
N LEU A 166 -8.91 -2.08 -22.48
CA LEU A 166 -7.87 -1.14 -22.05
C LEU A 166 -6.49 -1.49 -22.63
N SER A 167 -5.72 -0.47 -23.04
CA SER A 167 -4.34 -0.66 -23.50
C SER A 167 -3.44 -1.20 -22.38
N PRO A 168 -2.37 -1.95 -22.68
CA PRO A 168 -1.38 -2.41 -21.69
C PRO A 168 -0.76 -1.30 -20.84
N THR A 169 -0.68 -0.09 -21.38
CA THR A 169 -0.19 1.12 -20.70
C THR A 169 -1.24 1.81 -19.85
N HIS A 170 -2.51 1.40 -19.92
CA HIS A 170 -3.59 2.09 -19.21
C HIS A 170 -3.39 1.99 -17.67
N PRO A 171 -3.42 3.11 -16.91
CA PRO A 171 -3.14 3.10 -15.48
C PRO A 171 -4.01 2.14 -14.66
N ILE A 172 -5.30 1.99 -15.00
CA ILE A 172 -6.20 1.06 -14.31
C ILE A 172 -5.80 -0.41 -14.58
N ARG A 173 -5.39 -0.76 -15.80
CA ARG A 173 -4.94 -2.12 -16.14
C ARG A 173 -3.61 -2.45 -15.46
N LEU A 174 -2.67 -1.51 -15.49
CA LEU A 174 -1.39 -1.63 -14.80
C LEU A 174 -1.57 -1.76 -13.27
N GLY A 175 -2.42 -0.91 -12.67
CA GLY A 175 -2.71 -0.97 -11.24
C GLY A 175 -3.46 -2.24 -10.83
N LEU A 176 -4.30 -2.79 -11.72
CA LEU A 176 -4.90 -4.11 -11.54
C LEU A 176 -3.85 -5.21 -11.52
N ALA A 177 -2.94 -5.23 -12.50
CA ALA A 177 -1.86 -6.21 -12.57
C ALA A 177 -0.95 -6.15 -11.32
N LEU A 178 -0.63 -4.95 -10.84
CA LEU A 178 0.11 -4.79 -9.58
C LEU A 178 -0.64 -5.47 -8.42
N ASN A 179 -1.88 -5.07 -8.16
CA ASN A 179 -2.62 -5.56 -7.00
C ASN A 179 -2.89 -7.08 -7.10
N PHE A 180 -3.12 -7.59 -8.30
CA PHE A 180 -3.34 -9.01 -8.52
C PHE A 180 -2.03 -9.82 -8.36
N SER A 181 -0.88 -9.26 -8.74
CA SER A 181 0.42 -9.90 -8.46
C SER A 181 0.68 -9.98 -6.95
N VAL A 182 0.41 -8.91 -6.20
CA VAL A 182 0.51 -8.88 -4.72
C VAL A 182 -0.43 -9.92 -4.10
N PHE A 183 -1.65 -10.05 -4.60
CA PHE A 183 -2.58 -11.10 -4.16
C PHE A 183 -2.00 -12.51 -4.36
N TYR A 184 -1.41 -12.80 -5.53
CA TYR A 184 -0.79 -14.11 -5.76
C TYR A 184 0.38 -14.37 -4.81
N TYR A 185 1.18 -13.33 -4.52
CA TYR A 185 2.32 -13.44 -3.62
C TYR A 185 1.88 -13.63 -2.16
N GLU A 186 1.13 -12.68 -1.62
CA GLU A 186 0.82 -12.59 -0.18
C GLU A 186 -0.33 -13.50 0.28
N ILE A 187 -1.35 -13.71 -0.56
CA ILE A 187 -2.56 -14.45 -0.16
C ILE A 187 -2.55 -15.89 -0.67
N MET A 188 -2.22 -16.07 -1.95
CA MET A 188 -2.21 -17.39 -2.58
C MET A 188 -0.91 -18.16 -2.38
N ASN A 189 0.12 -17.52 -1.80
CA ASN A 189 1.45 -18.10 -1.59
C ASN A 189 2.00 -18.75 -2.88
N SER A 190 1.85 -18.03 -4.00
CA SER A 190 2.22 -18.46 -5.35
C SER A 190 3.18 -17.44 -5.99
N PRO A 191 4.42 -17.32 -5.47
CA PRO A 191 5.36 -16.27 -5.86
C PRO A 191 5.76 -16.35 -7.34
N GLU A 192 5.86 -17.54 -7.93
CA GLU A 192 6.18 -17.70 -9.36
C GLU A 192 5.09 -17.08 -10.24
N ARG A 193 3.83 -17.28 -9.86
CA ARG A 193 2.67 -16.72 -10.58
C ARG A 193 2.58 -15.21 -10.41
N ALA A 194 2.90 -14.70 -9.22
CA ALA A 194 2.98 -13.26 -8.95
C ALA A 194 4.04 -12.59 -9.84
N CYS A 195 5.26 -13.13 -9.85
CA CYS A 195 6.36 -12.64 -10.67
C CYS A 195 6.05 -12.73 -12.16
N HIS A 196 5.46 -13.84 -12.62
CA HIS A 196 5.06 -13.98 -14.01
C HIS A 196 4.05 -12.90 -14.44
N LEU A 197 2.99 -12.68 -13.65
CA LEU A 197 1.98 -11.68 -13.94
C LEU A 197 2.55 -10.26 -13.94
N ALA A 198 3.36 -9.91 -12.92
CA ALA A 198 3.97 -8.60 -12.82
C ALA A 198 4.94 -8.33 -13.99
N LYS A 199 5.75 -9.33 -14.35
CA LYS A 199 6.69 -9.24 -15.48
C LYS A 199 5.97 -9.10 -16.82
N GLN A 200 4.93 -9.91 -17.05
CA GLN A 200 4.13 -9.83 -18.27
C GLN A 200 3.53 -8.43 -18.44
N ALA A 201 2.88 -7.88 -17.40
CA ALA A 201 2.31 -6.54 -17.46
C ALA A 201 3.35 -5.44 -17.70
N PHE A 202 4.54 -5.58 -17.10
CA PHE A 202 5.65 -4.65 -17.29
C PHE A 202 6.20 -4.69 -18.72
N ASP A 203 6.45 -5.89 -19.27
CA ASP A 203 6.98 -6.09 -20.61
C ASP A 203 5.98 -5.64 -21.70
N GLU A 204 4.68 -5.96 -21.54
CA GLU A 204 3.62 -5.47 -22.43
C GLU A 204 3.56 -3.94 -22.44
N ALA A 205 3.61 -3.30 -21.26
CA ALA A 205 3.57 -1.84 -21.17
C ALA A 205 4.81 -1.16 -21.77
N ILE A 206 6.00 -1.75 -21.62
CA ILE A 206 7.23 -1.25 -22.26
C ILE A 206 7.06 -1.19 -23.79
N SER A 207 6.43 -2.22 -24.38
CA SER A 207 6.33 -2.33 -25.84
C SER A 207 5.51 -1.20 -26.49
N GLU A 208 4.64 -0.54 -25.72
CA GLU A 208 3.76 0.54 -26.20
C GLU A 208 4.09 1.90 -25.55
N LEU A 209 5.09 1.98 -24.67
CA LEU A 209 5.36 3.15 -23.84
C LEU A 209 5.72 4.40 -24.66
N ASP A 210 6.44 4.22 -25.76
CA ASP A 210 6.90 5.31 -26.65
C ASP A 210 5.75 6.02 -27.38
N SER A 211 4.55 5.44 -27.39
CA SER A 211 3.37 5.99 -28.05
C SER A 211 2.52 6.92 -27.16
N LEU A 212 2.86 7.02 -25.87
CA LEU A 212 2.07 7.76 -24.90
C LEU A 212 2.24 9.28 -24.97
N SER A 213 1.19 9.99 -24.59
CA SER A 213 1.26 11.42 -24.29
C SER A 213 2.10 11.69 -23.02
N GLU A 214 2.63 12.90 -22.84
CA GLU A 214 3.44 13.23 -21.67
C GLU A 214 2.68 13.05 -20.33
N GLU A 215 1.38 13.32 -20.31
CA GLU A 215 0.53 13.14 -19.12
C GLU A 215 0.35 11.65 -18.81
N SER A 216 -0.08 10.85 -19.80
CA SER A 216 -0.24 9.40 -19.64
C SER A 216 1.06 8.67 -19.33
N TYR A 217 2.19 9.15 -19.86
CA TYR A 217 3.51 8.57 -19.62
C TYR A 217 3.90 8.64 -18.14
N LYS A 218 3.64 9.78 -17.48
CA LYS A 218 3.96 9.96 -16.05
C LYS A 218 3.20 8.97 -15.17
N ASP A 219 1.91 8.82 -15.41
CA ASP A 219 1.06 7.93 -14.60
C ASP A 219 1.43 6.45 -14.82
N SER A 220 1.66 6.07 -16.08
CA SER A 220 1.98 4.69 -16.45
C SER A 220 3.35 4.26 -15.93
N THR A 221 4.39 5.09 -16.13
CA THR A 221 5.76 4.76 -15.70
C THR A 221 5.90 4.63 -14.20
N LEU A 222 5.07 5.34 -13.44
CA LEU A 222 5.11 5.26 -12.00
C LEU A 222 4.50 3.96 -11.46
N ILE A 223 3.49 3.41 -12.14
CA ILE A 223 2.99 2.05 -11.87
C ILE A 223 4.00 0.98 -12.28
N MET A 224 4.59 1.13 -13.46
CA MET A 224 5.64 0.22 -13.92
C MET A 224 6.82 0.18 -12.95
N GLN A 225 7.18 1.33 -12.36
CA GLN A 225 8.23 1.43 -11.34
C GLN A 225 7.92 0.53 -10.13
N LEU A 226 6.67 0.53 -9.64
CA LEU A 226 6.28 -0.27 -8.49
C LEU A 226 6.17 -1.77 -8.82
N LEU A 227 5.74 -2.12 -10.04
CA LEU A 227 5.84 -3.50 -10.55
C LEU A 227 7.30 -3.98 -10.54
N ARG A 228 8.24 -3.13 -10.99
CA ARG A 228 9.67 -3.45 -10.97
C ARG A 228 10.21 -3.59 -9.55
N ASP A 229 9.80 -2.73 -8.64
CA ASP A 229 10.23 -2.77 -7.24
C ASP A 229 9.74 -4.07 -6.56
N ASN A 230 8.48 -4.45 -6.77
CA ASN A 230 7.95 -5.74 -6.31
C ASN A 230 8.70 -6.93 -6.91
N LEU A 231 8.96 -6.93 -8.22
CA LEU A 231 9.75 -7.99 -8.87
C LEU A 231 11.16 -8.11 -8.27
N THR A 232 11.81 -6.97 -7.99
CA THR A 232 13.16 -6.95 -7.40
C THR A 232 13.15 -7.54 -5.99
N LEU A 233 12.14 -7.19 -5.19
CA LEU A 233 11.95 -7.74 -3.85
C LEU A 233 11.73 -9.26 -3.92
N TRP A 234 10.75 -9.71 -4.70
CA TRP A 234 10.32 -11.11 -4.72
C TRP A 234 11.32 -12.06 -5.37
N THR A 235 12.10 -11.61 -6.35
CA THR A 235 13.14 -12.44 -6.95
C THR A 235 14.32 -12.68 -6.02
N SER A 236 14.52 -11.83 -5.01
CA SER A 236 15.53 -12.06 -3.97
C SER A 236 15.10 -13.11 -2.92
N ASP A 237 13.79 -13.37 -2.81
CA ASP A 237 13.22 -14.32 -1.85
C ASP A 237 13.09 -15.75 -2.42
N ILE A 238 13.16 -15.91 -3.75
CA ILE A 238 13.11 -17.23 -4.41
C ILE A 238 14.51 -17.85 -4.32
N PRO A 239 14.69 -19.01 -3.65
CA PRO A 239 15.98 -19.69 -3.62
C PRO A 239 16.43 -20.03 -5.05
N GLU A 240 17.66 -19.63 -5.43
CA GLU A 240 18.33 -20.13 -6.63
C GLU A 240 18.69 -21.62 -6.43
N ASP A 241 17.72 -22.52 -6.52
CA ASP A 241 17.96 -23.96 -6.53
C ASP A 241 17.44 -24.55 -7.85
N GLY A 242 18.33 -24.79 -8.82
CA GLY A 242 17.91 -25.54 -10.01
C GLY A 242 18.80 -25.70 -11.24
N GLU A 243 20.05 -25.23 -11.31
CA GLU A 243 20.96 -25.59 -12.42
C GLU A 243 22.32 -26.04 -11.89
N ASP A 244 22.46 -27.34 -11.60
CA ASP A 244 23.58 -28.17 -12.07
C ASP A 244 23.53 -29.59 -11.47
N GLN A 245 22.91 -30.52 -12.19
CA GLN A 245 23.23 -31.95 -12.10
C GLN A 245 24.15 -32.34 -13.26
N LYS A 246 25.48 -32.36 -13.00
CA LYS A 246 26.41 -33.42 -13.43
C LYS A 246 27.86 -33.11 -13.03
N MET A 247 28.34 -33.76 -11.96
CA MET A 247 29.39 -34.81 -11.98
C MET A 247 29.99 -34.96 -10.58
N GLU A 248 29.74 -36.12 -9.96
CA GLU A 248 30.51 -36.62 -8.83
C GLU A 248 31.99 -36.79 -9.21
N ILE A 249 32.90 -36.26 -8.38
CA ILE A 249 34.11 -36.99 -8.00
C ILE A 249 34.33 -36.79 -6.49
N THR A 250 34.27 -37.91 -5.79
CA THR A 250 34.54 -38.11 -4.36
C THR A 250 35.93 -37.62 -3.90
N LYS A 251 36.02 -36.99 -2.72
CA LYS A 251 36.99 -37.36 -1.68
C LYS A 251 36.67 -36.77 -0.30
N SER A 252 36.91 -37.63 0.69
CA SER A 252 36.71 -37.58 2.14
C SER A 252 37.54 -36.55 2.91
N GLY A 253 37.03 -36.10 4.07
CA GLY A 253 37.86 -35.59 5.18
C GLY A 253 37.12 -34.80 6.27
N ALA A 254 36.98 -35.46 7.43
CA ALA A 254 36.56 -35.09 8.79
C ALA A 254 36.42 -33.62 9.28
N GLU A 255 35.39 -33.47 10.14
CA GLU A 255 35.28 -32.74 11.43
C GLU A 255 35.60 -31.24 11.49
N ASP A 256 34.59 -30.41 11.81
CA ASP A 256 34.53 -29.74 13.11
C ASP A 256 33.14 -29.12 13.36
N ALA A 257 32.70 -29.21 14.61
CA ALA A 257 31.43 -28.73 15.12
C ALA A 257 31.49 -27.23 15.43
N GLU A 258 30.54 -26.44 14.91
CA GLU A 258 30.13 -25.19 15.53
C GLU A 258 28.62 -25.01 15.35
N ASP A 259 27.91 -25.23 16.45
CA ASP A 259 26.51 -24.89 16.67
C ASP A 259 26.36 -23.37 16.56
N SER A 260 25.86 -22.90 15.42
CA SER A 260 25.33 -21.55 15.29
C SER A 260 23.82 -21.66 15.09
N THR A 261 23.09 -21.63 16.21
CA THR A 261 21.72 -21.11 16.26
C THR A 261 21.73 -19.69 15.70
N LYS A 262 21.64 -19.58 14.37
CA LYS A 262 21.43 -18.34 13.67
C LYS A 262 19.97 -17.97 13.91
N TYR A 263 19.78 -17.09 14.88
CA TYR A 263 18.55 -16.37 15.13
C TYR A 263 17.90 -15.99 13.79
N ASN A 264 16.85 -16.71 13.42
CA ASN A 264 15.96 -16.33 12.33
C ASN A 264 15.05 -15.22 12.88
N LEU A 265 15.67 -14.08 13.19
CA LEU A 265 14.97 -12.81 13.28
C LEU A 265 14.61 -12.48 11.84
N HIS A 266 13.49 -13.04 11.39
CA HIS A 266 12.76 -12.57 10.23
C HIS A 266 12.33 -11.15 10.57
N TRP A 267 13.23 -10.21 10.35
CA TRP A 267 12.87 -8.82 10.19
C TRP A 267 11.98 -8.81 8.96
N THR A 268 10.67 -8.75 9.16
CA THR A 268 9.70 -8.30 8.16
C THR A 268 9.97 -6.81 7.88
N SER A 269 11.21 -6.48 7.49
CA SER A 269 11.59 -5.20 6.93
C SER A 269 11.33 -5.19 5.44
N THR A 270 10.21 -5.78 5.02
CA THR A 270 9.51 -5.22 3.89
C THR A 270 9.24 -3.79 4.29
N VAL A 271 9.87 -2.87 3.58
CA VAL A 271 9.54 -1.46 3.64
C VAL A 271 8.13 -1.38 3.02
N ASP A 272 7.11 -1.83 3.75
CA ASP A 272 5.70 -1.81 3.37
C ASP A 272 5.15 -0.40 3.59
N CYS A 273 5.78 0.57 2.94
CA CYS A 273 5.00 1.64 2.35
C CYS A 273 4.25 0.98 1.20
N ASP A 274 3.05 0.45 1.48
CA ASP A 274 2.12 -0.21 0.54
C ASP A 274 2.38 0.32 -0.89
N THR A 275 3.02 -0.48 -1.77
CA THR A 275 3.21 -0.11 -3.20
C THR A 275 1.85 0.09 -3.89
N GLY A 276 0.76 -0.39 -3.28
CA GLY A 276 -0.63 -0.05 -3.63
C GLY A 276 -1.14 1.31 -3.13
N ASP A 277 -0.58 1.89 -2.07
CA ASP A 277 -0.96 3.22 -1.55
C ASP A 277 -0.43 4.36 -2.41
N ILE A 278 0.70 4.13 -3.06
CA ILE A 278 1.31 5.07 -4.00
C ILE A 278 0.41 5.14 -5.26
N LEU A 279 -0.10 4.03 -5.81
CA LEU A 279 -0.79 4.07 -7.11
C LEU A 279 -2.20 4.60 -7.17
N ASN A 280 -3.02 4.34 -6.16
CA ASN A 280 -4.32 4.98 -6.13
C ASN A 280 -4.20 6.49 -5.86
N SER A 281 -3.05 6.96 -5.35
CA SER A 281 -2.76 8.40 -5.21
C SER A 281 -2.24 9.04 -6.52
N LEU A 282 -1.66 8.26 -7.43
CA LEU A 282 -0.95 8.78 -8.60
C LEU A 282 -1.77 8.87 -9.88
N SER A 283 -2.88 8.13 -9.97
CA SER A 283 -3.93 8.47 -10.94
C SER A 283 -4.68 9.76 -10.59
N ILE A 284 -4.35 10.42 -9.45
CA ILE A 284 -5.16 11.48 -8.83
C ILE A 284 -4.37 12.79 -8.54
N PHE A 285 -3.03 12.80 -8.46
CA PHE A 285 -2.27 14.01 -8.07
C PHE A 285 -1.54 14.75 -9.21
N LYS A 286 -2.04 15.94 -9.59
CA LYS A 286 -1.19 17.04 -10.10
C LYS A 286 -0.59 17.80 -8.90
N TRP A 287 0.69 17.59 -8.58
CA TRP A 287 1.40 18.42 -7.60
C TRP A 287 2.02 19.67 -8.27
N PRO A 288 2.06 20.85 -7.62
CA PRO A 288 2.63 22.06 -8.18
C PRO A 288 4.12 21.90 -8.49
N SER A 289 4.53 22.53 -9.59
CA SER A 289 5.89 22.65 -10.14
C SER A 289 7.04 22.65 -9.12
N SER A 290 7.77 21.55 -9.05
CA SER A 290 9.21 21.52 -8.73
C SER A 290 9.97 21.01 -9.96
N THR A 291 9.88 21.78 -11.06
CA THR A 291 10.27 21.40 -12.43
C THR A 291 11.76 21.38 -12.74
N ASP A 292 12.67 21.56 -11.76
CA ASP A 292 14.12 21.61 -12.05
C ASP A 292 14.92 20.38 -11.61
N CYS A 293 14.39 19.53 -10.71
CA CYS A 293 15.13 18.35 -10.25
C CYS A 293 15.04 17.19 -11.26
N LEU A 294 13.85 16.95 -11.82
CA LEU A 294 13.60 15.87 -12.78
C LEU A 294 14.23 16.11 -14.17
N ARG A 295 14.43 17.38 -14.58
CA ARG A 295 15.06 17.70 -15.88
C ARG A 295 16.54 17.33 -15.95
N LYS A 296 17.25 17.30 -14.82
CA LYS A 296 18.68 16.93 -14.77
C LYS A 296 18.91 15.42 -14.76
N LEU A 297 17.94 14.64 -14.29
CA LEU A 297 18.02 13.18 -14.18
C LEU A 297 17.99 12.45 -15.54
N VAL A 298 17.49 13.07 -16.61
CA VAL A 298 17.29 12.42 -17.91
C VAL A 298 18.54 12.45 -18.81
N HIS A 299 19.61 13.17 -18.44
CA HIS A 299 20.78 13.36 -19.30
C HIS A 299 22.11 12.77 -18.84
N GLN A 300 22.18 12.05 -17.71
CA GLN A 300 23.44 11.43 -17.26
C GLN A 300 23.50 9.94 -17.62
N ARG A 301 24.45 9.58 -18.50
CA ARG A 301 24.73 8.20 -18.94
C ARG A 301 25.55 7.37 -17.93
N ASN A 302 25.65 7.76 -16.66
CA ASN A 302 26.50 7.06 -15.70
C ASN A 302 25.81 6.82 -14.36
N ILE A 303 25.59 5.54 -14.05
CA ILE A 303 24.82 5.05 -12.89
C ILE A 303 25.46 5.45 -11.55
N GLN A 304 26.79 5.67 -11.50
CA GLN A 304 27.48 6.07 -10.27
C GLN A 304 27.21 7.51 -9.85
N ASP A 305 27.05 8.44 -10.81
CA ASP A 305 26.72 9.84 -10.50
C ASP A 305 25.28 9.96 -9.97
N LEU A 306 24.38 9.11 -10.48
CA LEU A 306 22.98 9.01 -10.08
C LEU A 306 22.83 8.52 -8.62
N LEU A 307 23.65 7.54 -8.21
CA LEU A 307 23.70 7.07 -6.83
C LEU A 307 24.25 8.12 -5.86
N GLN A 308 25.15 8.99 -6.33
CA GLN A 308 25.78 10.01 -5.49
C GLN A 308 24.87 11.24 -5.28
N GLU A 309 24.07 11.62 -6.28
CA GLU A 309 23.02 12.63 -6.12
C GLU A 309 21.84 12.13 -5.26
N LEU A 310 21.41 10.88 -5.42
CA LEU A 310 20.39 10.27 -4.57
C LEU A 310 20.81 10.25 -3.09
N LYS A 311 22.09 9.97 -2.82
CA LYS A 311 22.65 9.99 -1.46
C LYS A 311 22.61 11.38 -0.83
N LYS A 312 22.96 12.43 -1.59
CA LYS A 312 22.85 13.83 -1.15
C LYS A 312 21.41 14.28 -0.86
N ASN A 313 20.45 13.82 -1.65
CA ASN A 313 19.04 14.12 -1.41
C ASN A 313 18.49 13.35 -0.20
N SER A 314 18.96 12.14 0.08
CA SER A 314 18.61 11.40 1.30
C SER A 314 19.09 12.12 2.57
N ASP A 315 20.28 12.74 2.53
CA ASP A 315 20.82 13.53 3.64
C ASP A 315 20.01 14.82 3.87
N TRP A 316 19.46 15.42 2.81
CA TRP A 316 18.57 16.59 2.91
C TRP A 316 17.18 16.22 3.47
N ILE A 317 16.63 15.07 3.09
CA ILE A 317 15.37 14.52 3.61
C ILE A 317 15.52 14.14 5.10
N MET A 318 16.64 13.52 5.48
CA MET A 318 16.98 13.21 6.87
C MET A 318 17.17 14.48 7.72
N GLY A 319 17.75 15.54 7.13
CA GLY A 319 17.90 16.84 7.78
C GLY A 319 16.58 17.58 8.02
N THR A 320 15.64 17.49 7.10
CA THR A 320 14.29 18.10 7.23
C THR A 320 13.40 17.30 8.19
N SER A 321 13.56 15.98 8.27
CA SER A 321 12.87 15.15 9.28
C SER A 321 13.31 15.49 10.71
N ARG A 322 14.60 15.75 10.96
CA ARG A 322 15.08 16.22 12.28
C ARG A 322 14.60 17.63 12.64
N ALA A 323 14.42 18.51 11.65
CA ALA A 323 13.86 19.84 11.89
C ALA A 323 12.37 19.78 12.29
N LEU A 324 11.61 18.87 11.68
CA LEU A 324 10.20 18.62 12.01
C LEU A 324 10.01 17.99 13.39
N GLU A 325 10.87 17.05 13.81
CA GLU A 325 10.84 16.48 15.16
C GLU A 325 11.07 17.52 16.28
N SER A 326 11.92 18.52 16.04
CA SER A 326 12.16 19.60 17.03
C SER A 326 11.00 20.59 17.14
N THR A 327 10.15 20.68 16.11
CA THR A 327 9.02 21.62 16.07
C THR A 327 7.76 21.00 16.70
N PHE A 328 7.64 19.67 16.68
CA PHE A 328 6.48 18.93 17.22
C PHE A 328 6.56 18.59 18.72
N SER A 329 7.74 18.63 19.37
CA SER A 329 7.84 18.38 20.82
C SER A 329 7.48 19.60 21.71
N GLY A 330 7.19 20.75 21.10
CA GLY A 330 7.03 22.02 21.81
C GLY A 330 5.60 22.47 22.18
N ARG A 331 4.54 21.75 21.77
CA ARG A 331 3.15 22.14 22.12
C ARG A 331 2.28 20.94 22.42
N VAL A 332 1.80 20.93 23.67
CA VAL A 332 0.67 20.20 24.27
C VAL A 332 1.13 19.27 25.40
N PHE A 333 1.39 19.85 26.57
CA PHE A 333 1.02 19.28 27.88
C PHE A 333 1.00 20.42 28.92
N SER A 334 -0.16 21.03 29.14
CA SER A 334 -0.44 21.75 30.38
C SER A 334 -1.93 21.59 30.72
N GLY A 335 -2.22 20.66 31.64
CA GLY A 335 -3.56 20.34 32.08
C GLY A 335 -3.62 19.30 33.19
N ALA A 336 -3.20 19.71 34.39
CA ALA A 336 -3.57 19.19 35.71
C ALA A 336 -3.05 17.81 36.21
N CYS A 337 -2.11 17.95 37.16
CA CYS A 337 -2.08 17.34 38.52
C CYS A 337 -1.81 15.83 38.70
N CYS A 338 -0.60 15.48 39.20
CA CYS A 338 -0.42 15.03 40.59
C CYS A 338 1.08 14.93 41.00
N LYS A 339 1.31 14.97 42.31
CA LYS A 339 2.54 15.34 43.03
C LYS A 339 3.68 14.30 43.03
N SER A 340 4.88 14.85 43.27
CA SER A 340 5.93 14.42 44.23
C SER A 340 7.25 13.83 43.69
N ASN A 341 8.33 14.47 44.18
CA ASN A 341 9.70 13.99 44.38
C ASN A 341 10.71 13.99 43.22
N GLY A 342 11.52 15.06 43.16
CA GLY A 342 12.96 14.94 43.43
C GLY A 342 13.93 14.76 42.25
N CYS A 343 14.82 15.75 42.12
CA CYS A 343 16.21 15.69 41.62
C CYS A 343 16.55 16.19 40.21
N ASN A 344 17.26 17.33 40.24
CA ASN A 344 18.13 18.00 39.27
C ASN A 344 18.88 17.11 38.26
N PHE A 345 19.03 17.61 37.03
CA PHE A 345 20.31 17.53 36.30
C PHE A 345 20.59 18.84 35.53
N GLN A 346 21.81 19.36 35.74
CA GLN A 346 22.34 20.61 35.20
C GLN A 346 22.78 20.48 33.74
N SER A 347 22.55 21.54 32.99
CA SER A 347 23.01 21.83 31.63
C SER A 347 24.51 22.19 31.57
N LEU A 348 25.25 21.59 30.64
CA LEU A 348 26.62 21.98 30.27
C LEU A 348 26.64 22.49 28.83
N GLU A 349 26.72 23.81 28.68
CA GLU A 349 27.04 24.50 27.43
C GLU A 349 28.56 24.46 27.17
N LYS A 350 28.97 24.26 25.91
CA LYS A 350 30.35 24.50 25.44
C LYS A 350 30.36 25.73 24.53
N VAL A 351 31.19 26.70 24.90
CA VAL A 351 31.54 27.92 24.14
C VAL A 351 32.69 27.62 23.16
N PRO A 352 32.73 28.19 21.94
CA PRO A 352 33.85 28.03 21.02
C PRO A 352 34.92 29.12 21.24
N GLY A 353 36.20 28.73 21.18
CA GLY A 353 37.35 29.64 21.21
C GLY A 353 38.08 29.66 19.87
N HIS A 354 38.26 30.86 19.32
CA HIS A 354 39.22 31.18 18.27
C HIS A 354 40.50 31.74 18.90
N GLN A 355 41.66 31.28 18.41
CA GLN A 355 42.82 32.11 18.09
C GLN A 355 43.47 31.56 16.82
#